data_AF-A0A0A9E5J0-F1
#
_entry.id   AF-A0A0A9E5J0-F1
#
_cell.length_a   1.000
_cell.length_b   1.000
_cell.length_c   1.000
_cell.angle_alpha   90.00
_cell.angle_beta   90.00
_cell.angle_gamma   90.00
#
_symmetry.space_group_name_H-M   'P 1'
#
loop_
_entity.id
_entity.type
_entity.pdbx_description
1 polymer ?
#
loop_
_entity_poly.entity_id
_entity_poly.type
_entity_poly.pdbx_seq_one_letter_code
_entity_poly.pdbx_strand_id
1 'polypeptide(L)' 'MLHLLAFALEPPPSHFEAGRGAEFHPEYMESVTGAPPRSGAGMVVGFAVAPGFRLGNGSVVRARVYLVPRGGRP' A
#
# COMPACT_ATOMS: atom_id res chain seq x y z
N MET A 1 10.97 -11.53 -14.50
CA MET A 1 10.09 -12.67 -14.83
C MET A 1 8.86 -12.69 -13.92
N LEU A 2 8.06 -11.61 -13.93
CA LEU A 2 6.81 -11.48 -13.14
C LEU A 2 5.57 -11.90 -13.96
N HIS A 3 5.72 -12.00 -15.28
CA HIS A 3 4.66 -12.30 -16.25
C HIS A 3 4.05 -13.69 -16.06
N LEU A 4 4.73 -14.65 -15.42
CA LEU A 4 4.20 -16.01 -15.29
C LEU A 4 3.29 -16.19 -14.06
N LEU A 5 3.51 -15.43 -12.99
CA LEU A 5 2.71 -15.55 -11.76
C LEU A 5 1.29 -14.99 -11.93
N ALA A 6 1.15 -13.91 -12.72
CA ALA A 6 -0.14 -13.27 -12.96
C ALA A 6 -1.14 -14.18 -13.72
N PHE A 7 -0.66 -15.08 -14.60
CA PHE A 7 -1.50 -16.06 -15.31
C PHE A 7 -1.70 -17.37 -14.55
N ALA A 8 -0.94 -17.59 -13.46
CA ALA A 8 -1.10 -18.77 -12.62
C ALA A 8 -2.18 -18.60 -11.54
N LEU A 9 -2.70 -17.38 -11.37
CA LEU A 9 -3.72 -17.04 -10.38
C LEU A 9 -5.07 -16.85 -11.08
N GLU A 10 -6.04 -17.66 -10.70
CA GLU A 10 -7.45 -17.56 -11.12
C GLU A 10 -8.32 -17.26 -9.88
N PRO A 11 -8.99 -16.10 -9.82
CA PRO A 11 -8.95 -14.97 -10.77
C PRO A 11 -7.61 -14.20 -10.74
N PRO A 12 -7.28 -13.47 -11.82
CA PRO A 12 -6.07 -12.65 -11.89
C PRO A 12 -5.99 -11.63 -10.75
N PRO A 13 -4.80 -11.37 -10.20
CA PRO A 13 -4.64 -10.39 -9.14
C PRO A 13 -4.93 -8.98 -9.66
N SER A 14 -5.70 -8.19 -8.89
CA SER A 14 -5.89 -6.77 -9.18
C SER A 14 -4.86 -5.95 -8.41
N HIS A 15 -4.23 -4.97 -9.07
CA HIS A 15 -3.31 -4.06 -8.40
C HIS A 15 -4.05 -2.80 -7.94
N PHE A 16 -3.53 -2.16 -6.89
CA PHE A 16 -3.98 -0.85 -6.42
C PHE A 16 -2.78 -0.01 -5.99
N GLU A 17 -2.94 1.31 -6.05
CA GLU A 17 -1.88 2.25 -5.70
C GLU A 17 -2.39 3.30 -4.71
N ALA A 18 -1.51 3.70 -3.80
CA ALA A 18 -1.81 4.71 -2.80
C ALA A 18 -1.46 6.10 -3.34
N GLY A 19 -2.47 6.95 -3.52
CA GLY A 19 -2.27 8.33 -3.95
C GLY A 19 -1.61 9.19 -2.86
N ARG A 20 -0.87 10.22 -3.27
CA ARG A 20 -0.36 11.24 -2.34
C ARG A 20 -1.51 11.91 -1.59
N GLY A 21 -1.37 12.06 -0.28
CA GLY A 21 -2.38 12.60 0.62
C GLY A 21 -3.45 11.58 1.05
N ALA A 22 -3.42 10.35 0.54
CA ALA A 22 -4.33 9.30 0.96
C ALA A 22 -4.11 8.93 2.43
N GLU A 23 -5.19 8.51 3.09
CA GLU A 23 -5.12 8.01 4.45
C GLU A 23 -4.40 6.67 4.52
N PHE A 24 -3.60 6.48 5.56
CA PHE A 24 -2.87 5.24 5.75
C PHE A 24 -3.79 4.16 6.33
N HIS A 25 -3.97 3.08 5.57
CA HIS A 25 -4.73 1.91 6.01
C HIS A 25 -3.79 0.72 6.23
N PRO A 26 -3.50 0.30 7.48
CA PRO A 26 -2.53 -0.77 7.77
C PRO A 26 -2.93 -2.14 7.19
N GLU A 27 -4.21 -2.33 6.88
CA GLU A 27 -4.73 -3.53 6.22
C GLU A 27 -4.30 -3.63 4.74
N TYR A 28 -4.15 -2.48 4.07
CA TYR A 28 -3.82 -2.39 2.64
C TYR A 28 -2.43 -1.82 2.37
N MET A 29 -1.79 -1.23 3.38
CA MET A 29 -0.54 -0.49 3.24
C MET A 29 0.47 -0.84 4.33
N GLU A 30 1.74 -0.75 3.98
CA GLU A 30 2.87 -0.93 4.87
C GLU A 30 3.86 0.23 4.70
N SER A 31 4.27 0.82 5.83
CA SER A 31 5.25 1.90 5.82
C SER A 31 6.65 1.34 5.59
N VAL A 32 7.40 1.94 4.65
CA VAL A 32 8.79 1.54 4.38
C VAL A 32 9.78 1.96 5.47
N THR A 33 9.39 2.89 6.34
CA THR A 33 10.23 3.41 7.43
C THR A 33 10.05 2.65 8.75
N GLY A 34 9.25 1.58 8.78
CA GLY A 34 8.96 0.78 9.97
C GLY A 34 7.57 1.05 10.56
N ALA A 35 7.39 0.69 11.84
CA ALA A 35 6.08 0.76 12.49
C ALA A 35 5.52 2.20 12.47
N PRO A 36 4.30 2.42 11.94
CA PRO A 36 3.70 3.75 11.93
C PRO A 36 3.55 4.23 13.39
N PRO A 37 3.98 5.46 13.72
CA PRO A 37 3.82 5.98 15.07
C PRO A 37 2.32 6.03 15.38
N ARG A 38 1.87 5.15 16.29
CA ARG A 38 0.49 5.05 16.81
C ARG A 38 -0.58 5.41 15.77
N SER A 39 -0.84 4.45 14.88
CA SER A 39 -2.05 4.29 14.06
C SER A 39 -3.10 5.41 14.21
N GLY A 40 -3.16 6.31 13.22
CA GLY A 40 -4.38 7.04 12.88
C GLY A 40 -4.38 8.56 13.09
N ALA A 41 -3.61 9.11 14.03
CA ALA A 41 -3.67 10.55 14.30
C ALA A 41 -2.72 11.35 13.39
N GLY A 42 -3.06 11.45 12.10
CA GLY A 42 -2.50 12.48 11.23
C GLY A 42 -1.29 12.07 10.39
N MET A 43 -1.20 10.83 9.93
CA MET A 43 -0.24 10.45 8.87
C MET A 43 -0.98 10.21 7.55
N VAL A 44 -0.39 10.65 6.43
CA VAL A 44 -0.87 10.40 5.06
C VAL A 44 0.25 9.86 4.20
N VAL A 45 -0.13 9.25 3.09
CA VAL A 45 0.79 8.80 2.06
C VAL A 45 1.49 10.02 1.44
N GLY A 46 2.81 10.09 1.56
CA GLY A 46 3.62 11.07 0.84
C GLY A 46 3.82 10.66 -0.61
N PHE A 47 4.18 9.39 -0.84
CA PHE A 47 4.31 8.77 -2.16
C PHE A 47 4.27 7.24 -2.04
N ALA A 48 3.86 6.57 -3.12
CA ALA A 48 3.92 5.12 -3.25
C ALA A 48 5.34 4.66 -3.62
N VAL A 49 5.79 3.59 -2.97
CA VAL A 49 7.08 2.93 -3.25
C VAL A 49 6.85 1.66 -4.07
N ALA A 50 5.78 0.92 -3.77
CA ALA A 50 5.36 -0.23 -4.55
C ALA A 50 3.82 -0.37 -4.50
N PRO A 51 3.18 -0.84 -5.57
CA PRO A 51 1.74 -1.10 -5.59
C PRO A 51 1.37 -2.22 -4.62
N GLY A 52 0.11 -2.24 -4.20
CA GLY A 52 -0.50 -3.37 -3.52
C GLY A 52 -1.26 -4.25 -4.50
N PHE A 53 -1.57 -5.48 -4.09
CA PHE A 53 -2.30 -6.45 -4.91
C PHE A 53 -3.38 -7.15 -4.09
N ARG A 54 -4.58 -7.29 -4.66
CA ARG A 54 -5.62 -8.18 -4.15
C ARG A 54 -5.57 -9.48 -4.93
N LEU A 55 -5.40 -10.58 -4.21
CA LEU A 55 -5.36 -11.93 -4.76
C LEU A 55 -6.78 -12.51 -4.82
N GLY A 56 -7.00 -13.48 -5.71
CA GLY A 56 -8.32 -14.09 -5.92
C GLY A 56 -8.92 -14.81 -4.71
N ASN A 57 -8.09 -15.19 -3.74
CA ASN A 57 -8.49 -15.80 -2.48
C ASN A 57 -8.87 -14.78 -1.38
N GLY A 58 -8.96 -13.49 -1.73
CA GLY A 58 -9.24 -12.40 -0.78
C GLY A 58 -8.02 -11.91 0.00
N SER A 59 -6.85 -12.53 -0.16
CA SER A 59 -5.61 -12.06 0.49
C SER A 59 -5.09 -10.78 -0.16
N VAL A 60 -4.40 -9.96 0.63
CA VAL A 60 -3.85 -8.66 0.19
C VAL A 60 -2.34 -8.65 0.36
N VAL A 61 -1.63 -8.35 -0.73
CA VAL A 61 -0.25 -7.89 -0.69
C VAL A 61 -0.30 -6.37 -0.48
N ARG A 62 0.20 -5.91 0.67
CA ARG A 62 0.11 -4.51 1.08
C ARG A 62 0.96 -3.61 0.16
N ALA A 63 0.42 -2.45 -0.20
CA ALA A 63 1.16 -1.42 -0.90
C ALA A 63 2.26 -0.86 0.01
N ARG A 64 3.46 -0.65 -0.53
CA ARG A 64 4.55 -0.05 0.23
C ARG A 64 4.50 1.46 0.04
N VAL A 65 4.37 2.20 1.14
CA VAL A 65 4.19 3.65 1.10
C VAL A 65 5.17 4.35 2.03
N TYR A 66 5.51 5.58 1.68
CA TYR A 66 6.16 6.50 2.60
C TYR A 66 5.09 7.37 3.26
N LEU A 67 5.15 7.52 4.59
CA LEU A 67 4.19 8.31 5.35
C LEU A 67 4.75 9.66 5.76
N VAL A 68 3.90 10.69 5.70
CA VAL A 68 4.20 12.06 6.16
C VAL A 68 3.10 12.57 7.08
N PRO A 69 3.41 13.48 8.03
CA PRO A 69 2.38 14.14 8.82
C PRO A 69 1.39 14.93 7.95
N ARG A 70 0.10 14.82 8.26
CA ARG A 70 -0.98 15.63 7.69
C ARG A 70 -0.73 17.08 8.07
N GLY A 71 -0.47 17.92 7.06
CA GLY A 71 -0.18 19.34 7.25
C GLY A 71 1.29 19.67 7.50
N GLY A 72 2.19 18.67 7.55
CA GLY A 72 3.62 18.92 7.45
C GLY A 72 3.95 19.36 6.02
N ARG A 73 4.53 20.56 5.84
CA ARG A 73 5.15 20.91 4.55
C ARG A 73 6.21 19.85 4.20
N PRO A 74 6.34 19.48 2.92
CA PRO A 74 7.35 18.53 2.46
C PRO A 74 8.77 19.01 2.76
#